data_AF-A0A9D7B8B7-F1
#
_entry.id   AF-A0A9D7B8B7-F1
#
_cell.length_a   1.000
_cell.length_b   1.000
_cell.length_c   1.000
_cell.angle_alpha   90.00
_cell.angle_beta   90.00
_cell.angle_gamma   90.00
#
_symmetry.space_group_name_H-M   'P 1'
#
loop_
_entity.id
_entity.type
_entity.pdbx_description
1 polymer ?
#
loop_
_entity_poly.entity_id
_entity_poly.type
_entity_poly.pdbx_seq_one_letter_code
_entity_poly.pdbx_strand_id
1 'polypeptide(L)'
;MRSRTQALWILHLTVFLWGFTGIFGKLIRKGTLHLVYTRTIIAALGLAVAAVIMRRSLSWRTPKLGIYLLTGLIITGHWITFYGAIKISTASIAAACLSTSTVFTALLEPIWFQAQGARV
;
A
#
# COMPACT_ATOMS: atom_id res chain seq x y z
N MET A 1 -22.54 0.74 17.45
CA MET A 1 -22.58 -0.67 16.98
C MET A 1 -22.63 -0.83 15.44
N ARG A 2 -23.27 0.08 14.67
CA ARG A 2 -23.29 0.06 13.19
C ARG A 2 -21.92 0.12 12.49
N SER A 3 -20.88 0.60 13.18
CA SER A 3 -19.53 0.80 12.64
C SER A 3 -18.69 -0.46 12.42
N ARG A 4 -18.82 -1.50 13.25
CA ARG A 4 -18.03 -2.75 13.09
C ARG A 4 -18.39 -3.51 11.83
N THR A 5 -19.69 -3.66 11.57
CA THR A 5 -20.17 -4.33 10.36
C THR A 5 -19.80 -3.54 9.12
N GLN A 6 -19.91 -2.20 9.14
CA GLN A 6 -19.46 -1.35 8.03
C GLN A 6 -17.96 -1.47 7.77
N ALA A 7 -17.12 -1.49 8.81
CA ALA A 7 -15.69 -1.70 8.67
C ALA A 7 -15.36 -3.08 8.07
N LEU A 8 -16.06 -4.14 8.50
CA LEU A 8 -15.91 -5.49 7.93
C LEU A 8 -16.24 -5.51 6.44
N TRP A 9 -17.35 -4.89 6.03
CA TRP A 9 -17.73 -4.81 4.61
C TRP A 9 -16.70 -4.05 3.78
N ILE A 10 -16.22 -2.91 4.27
CA ILE A 10 -15.18 -2.12 3.59
C ILE A 10 -13.90 -2.94 3.42
N LEU A 11 -13.51 -3.71 4.43
CA LEU A 11 -12.29 -4.53 4.39
C LEU A 11 -12.42 -5.66 3.36
N HIS A 12 -13.55 -6.39 3.36
CA HIS A 12 -13.80 -7.45 2.38
C HIS A 12 -13.82 -6.89 0.95
N LEU A 13 -14.49 -5.75 0.74
CA LEU A 13 -14.56 -5.10 -0.57
C LEU A 13 -13.19 -4.59 -1.03
N THR A 14 -12.37 -4.09 -0.09
CA THR A 14 -11.00 -3.64 -0.37
C THR A 14 -10.11 -4.80 -0.78
N VAL A 15 -10.12 -5.91 -0.03
CA VAL A 15 -9.33 -7.12 -0.35
C VAL A 15 -9.77 -7.72 -1.69
N PHE A 16 -11.08 -7.77 -1.94
CA PHE A 16 -11.62 -8.21 -3.22
C PHE A 16 -11.12 -7.35 -4.38
N LEU A 17 -11.23 -6.01 -4.30
CA LEU A 17 -10.71 -5.08 -5.30
C LEU A 17 -9.19 -5.18 -5.48
N TRP A 18 -8.44 -5.36 -4.38
CA TRP A 18 -6.99 -5.56 -4.41
C TRP A 18 -6.59 -6.82 -5.18
N GLY A 19 -7.34 -7.92 -5.05
CA GLY A 19 -7.11 -9.14 -5.83
C GLY A 19 -7.12 -8.92 -7.35
N PHE A 20 -8.04 -8.08 -7.85
CA PHE A 20 -8.10 -7.75 -9.28
C PHE A 20 -6.91 -6.89 -9.74
N THR A 21 -6.35 -6.05 -8.88
CA THR A 21 -5.24 -5.17 -9.28
C THR A 21 -3.99 -5.92 -9.74
N GLY A 22 -3.72 -7.11 -9.18
CA GLY A 22 -2.63 -7.97 -9.64
C GLY A 22 -2.88 -8.57 -11.03
N ILE A 23 -4.13 -8.94 -11.32
CA ILE A 23 -4.55 -9.48 -12.63
C ILE A 23 -4.40 -8.40 -13.72
N PHE A 24 -4.88 -7.17 -13.45
CA PHE A 24 -4.69 -6.05 -14.36
C PHE A 24 -3.22 -5.70 -14.57
N GLY A 25 -2.38 -5.83 -13.53
CA GLY A 25 -0.93 -5.65 -13.65
C GLY A 25 -0.26 -6.67 -14.57
N LYS A 26 -0.74 -7.92 -14.57
CA LYS A 26 -0.26 -8.97 -15.49
C LYS A 26 -0.74 -8.79 -16.93
N LEU A 27 -1.96 -8.28 -17.12
CA LEU A 27 -2.53 -8.03 -18.46
C LEU A 27 -1.79 -6.90 -19.21
N ILE A 28 -1.16 -5.97 -18.49
CA ILE A 28 -0.48 -4.83 -19.11
C ILE A 28 0.95 -5.22 -19.53
N ARG A 29 1.10 -5.48 -20.82
CA ARG A 29 2.34 -5.94 -21.47
C ARG A 29 3.42 -4.85 -21.55
N LYS A 30 3.05 -3.56 -21.42
CA LYS A 30 3.98 -2.41 -21.33
C LYS A 30 4.93 -2.54 -20.13
N GLY A 31 6.13 -1.96 -20.22
CA GLY A 31 7.18 -2.08 -19.19
C GLY A 31 6.68 -1.79 -17.76
N THR A 32 7.12 -2.59 -16.80
CA THR A 32 6.68 -2.54 -15.38
C THR A 32 6.82 -1.14 -14.79
N LEU A 33 7.91 -0.45 -15.14
CA LEU A 33 8.17 0.93 -14.73
C LEU A 33 7.05 1.89 -15.17
N HIS A 34 6.57 1.76 -16.41
CA HIS A 34 5.52 2.63 -16.94
C HIS A 34 4.17 2.41 -16.24
N LEU A 35 3.86 1.16 -15.86
CA LEU A 35 2.66 0.84 -15.12
C LEU A 35 2.66 1.49 -13.73
N VAL A 36 3.75 1.32 -12.98
CA VAL A 36 3.88 1.86 -11.62
C VAL A 36 3.89 3.38 -11.66
N TYR A 37 4.68 3.97 -12.55
CA TYR A 37 4.79 5.42 -12.73
C TYR A 37 3.43 6.07 -13.07
N THR A 38 2.64 5.45 -13.94
CA THR A 38 1.32 5.97 -14.29
C THR A 38 0.37 5.90 -13.09
N ARG A 39 0.38 4.79 -12.33
CA ARG A 39 -0.47 4.67 -11.13
C ARG A 39 -0.05 5.63 -10.02
N THR A 40 1.25 5.84 -9.79
CA THR A 40 1.73 6.78 -8.76
C THR A 40 1.46 8.23 -9.13
N ILE A 41 1.52 8.61 -10.43
CA ILE A 41 1.10 9.95 -10.89
C ILE A 41 -0.40 10.16 -10.68
N ILE A 42 -1.24 9.20 -11.07
CA ILE A 42 -2.69 9.31 -10.87
C ILE A 42 -3.02 9.42 -9.38
N ALA A 43 -2.36 8.63 -8.54
CA ALA A 43 -2.53 8.72 -7.08
C ALA A 43 -2.07 10.06 -6.52
N ALA A 44 -0.91 10.59 -6.96
CA ALA A 44 -0.40 11.89 -6.55
C ALA A 44 -1.34 13.03 -6.97
N LEU A 45 -1.86 13.00 -8.20
CA LEU A 45 -2.87 13.94 -8.70
C LEU A 45 -4.17 13.84 -7.90
N GLY A 46 -4.64 12.62 -7.62
CA GLY A 46 -5.85 12.40 -6.82
C GLY A 46 -5.71 12.95 -5.40
N LEU A 47 -4.56 12.72 -4.76
CA LEU A 47 -4.22 13.30 -3.46
C LEU A 47 -4.12 14.82 -3.51
N ALA A 48 -3.53 15.39 -4.55
CA ALA A 48 -3.46 16.84 -4.74
C ALA A 48 -4.86 17.45 -4.90
N VAL A 49 -5.71 16.85 -5.73
CA VAL A 49 -7.11 17.29 -5.93
C VAL A 49 -7.90 17.15 -4.63
N ALA A 50 -7.77 16.02 -3.92
CA ALA A 50 -8.42 15.82 -2.63
C ALA A 50 -7.96 16.85 -1.59
N ALA A 51 -6.67 17.20 -1.56
CA ALA A 51 -6.15 18.21 -0.65
C ALA A 51 -6.70 19.62 -0.98
N VAL A 52 -6.85 19.95 -2.26
CA VAL A 52 -7.49 21.20 -2.71
C VAL A 52 -8.97 21.23 -2.31
N ILE A 53 -9.72 20.15 -2.55
CA ILE A 53 -11.15 20.04 -2.17
C ILE A 53 -11.32 20.14 -0.65
N MET A 54 -10.45 19.48 0.13
CA MET A 54 -10.49 19.48 1.59
C MET A 54 -9.90 20.74 2.24
N ARG A 55 -9.47 21.74 1.44
CA ARG A 55 -8.81 22.98 1.88
C ARG A 55 -7.67 22.75 2.90
N ARG A 56 -6.95 21.63 2.76
CA ARG A 56 -5.81 21.32 3.63
C ARG A 56 -4.61 22.13 3.17
N SER A 57 -3.94 22.85 4.07
CA SER A 57 -2.68 23.49 3.72
C SER A 57 -1.63 22.41 3.42
N LEU A 58 -1.16 22.35 2.17
CA LEU A 58 0.12 21.69 1.86
C LEU A 58 1.24 22.59 2.42
N SER A 59 1.39 22.58 3.74
CA SER A 59 2.49 23.29 4.37
C SER A 59 3.76 22.46 4.18
N TRP A 60 4.68 22.98 3.36
CA TRP A 60 6.02 22.42 3.14
C TRP A 60 6.90 22.48 4.41
N ARG A 61 6.43 23.20 5.44
CA ARG A 61 7.10 23.44 6.72
C ARG A 61 6.75 22.41 7.80
N THR A 62 6.44 21.17 7.42
CA THR A 62 6.32 20.09 8.41
C THR A 62 7.72 19.62 8.81
N PRO A 63 8.10 19.62 10.11
CA PRO A 63 9.41 19.16 10.58
C PRO A 63 9.69 17.67 10.29
N LYS A 64 8.70 16.94 9.78
CA LYS A 64 8.77 15.51 9.43
C LYS A 64 8.89 15.24 7.91
N LEU A 65 9.19 16.26 7.10
CA LEU A 65 9.29 16.14 5.64
C LEU A 65 10.25 15.03 5.20
N GLY A 66 11.39 14.87 5.88
CA GLY A 66 12.36 13.80 5.60
C GLY A 66 11.78 12.39 5.78
N ILE A 67 10.90 12.19 6.78
CA ILE A 67 10.24 10.91 7.02
C ILE A 67 9.20 10.64 5.92
N TYR A 68 8.48 11.67 5.46
CA TYR A 68 7.53 11.54 4.36
C TYR A 68 8.21 11.21 3.02
N LEU A 69 9.38 11.80 2.76
CA LEU A 69 10.16 11.47 1.57
C LEU A 69 10.71 10.04 1.64
N LEU A 70 11.24 9.62 2.80
CA LEU A 70 11.74 8.27 3.00
C LEU A 70 10.64 7.22 2.83
N THR A 71 9.48 7.45 3.44
CA THR A 71 8.32 6.55 3.30
C THR A 71 7.83 6.51 1.84
N GLY A 72 7.78 7.64 1.14
CA GLY A 72 7.47 7.68 -0.29
C GLY A 72 8.44 6.86 -1.15
N LEU A 73 9.74 6.94 -0.85
CA LEU A 73 10.78 6.18 -1.55
C LEU A 73 10.68 4.68 -1.27
N ILE A 74 10.48 4.29 -0.01
CA ILE A 74 10.27 2.88 0.38
C ILE A 74 9.02 2.32 -0.30
N ILE A 75 7.91 3.05 -0.27
CA ILE A 75 6.65 2.63 -0.90
C ILE A 75 6.85 2.48 -2.41
N THR A 76 7.50 3.45 -3.07
CA THR A 76 7.77 3.37 -4.51
C THR A 76 8.64 2.17 -4.87
N GLY A 77 9.73 1.96 -4.13
CA GLY A 77 10.60 0.80 -4.31
C GLY A 77 9.85 -0.51 -4.11
N HIS A 78 9.03 -0.60 -3.06
CA HIS A 78 8.17 -1.75 -2.78
C HIS A 78 7.20 -2.03 -3.93
N TRP A 79 6.50 -1.03 -4.47
CA TRP A 79 5.58 -1.25 -5.58
C TRP A 79 6.31 -1.69 -6.86
N ILE A 80 7.49 -1.13 -7.15
CA ILE A 80 8.29 -1.55 -8.31
C ILE A 80 8.69 -3.02 -8.19
N THR A 81 9.20 -3.45 -7.03
CA THR A 81 9.60 -4.85 -6.81
C THR A 81 8.39 -5.79 -6.81
N PHE A 82 7.25 -5.37 -6.24
CA PHE A 82 6.01 -6.13 -6.22
C PHE A 82 5.46 -6.38 -7.64
N TYR A 83 5.35 -5.35 -8.49
CA TYR A 83 4.91 -5.54 -9.87
C TYR A 83 5.96 -6.25 -10.74
N GLY A 84 7.25 -6.10 -10.41
CA GLY A 84 8.33 -6.91 -11.01
C GLY A 84 8.11 -8.40 -10.75
N ALA A 85 7.84 -8.78 -9.50
CA ALA A 85 7.53 -10.14 -9.11
C ALA A 85 6.25 -10.66 -9.77
N ILE A 86 5.20 -9.84 -9.93
CA ILE A 86 3.97 -10.22 -10.65
C ILE A 86 4.22 -10.51 -12.14
N LYS A 87 5.18 -9.81 -12.76
CA LYS A 87 5.54 -10.07 -14.16
C LYS A 87 6.36 -11.35 -14.33
N ILE A 88 7.26 -11.65 -13.39
CA ILE A 88 8.08 -12.85 -13.42
C ILE A 88 7.27 -14.08 -12.98
N SER A 89 6.31 -13.89 -12.07
CA SER A 89 5.49 -14.95 -11.46
C SER A 89 4.00 -14.82 -11.84
N THR A 90 3.11 -15.47 -11.10
CA THR A 90 1.66 -15.29 -11.24
C THR A 90 1.12 -14.32 -10.20
N ALA A 91 0.04 -13.60 -10.53
CA ALA A 91 -0.63 -12.69 -9.59
C ALA A 91 -1.05 -13.42 -8.30
N SER A 92 -1.41 -14.71 -8.40
CA SER A 92 -1.75 -15.56 -7.25
C SER A 92 -0.58 -15.77 -6.29
N ILE A 93 0.64 -15.99 -6.80
CA ILE A 93 1.83 -16.15 -5.96
C ILE A 93 2.16 -14.82 -5.25
N ALA A 94 2.04 -13.69 -5.93
CA ALA A 94 2.22 -12.38 -5.31
C ALA A 94 1.20 -12.11 -4.19
N ALA A 95 -0.06 -12.51 -4.39
CA ALA A 95 -1.09 -12.41 -3.35
C ALA A 95 -0.81 -13.35 -2.16
N ALA A 96 -0.30 -14.55 -2.40
CA ALA A 96 0.13 -15.46 -1.34
C ALA A 96 1.30 -14.88 -0.52
N CYS A 97 2.26 -14.22 -1.17
CA CYS A 97 3.34 -13.49 -0.48
C CYS A 97 2.81 -12.31 0.36
N LEU A 98 1.73 -11.64 -0.05
CA LEU A 98 1.10 -10.63 0.82
C LEU A 98 0.53 -11.28 2.09
N SER A 99 0.05 -12.52 2.04
CA SER A 99 -0.42 -13.23 3.24
C SER A 99 0.69 -13.54 4.23
N THR A 100 1.97 -13.62 3.82
CA THR A 100 3.08 -13.82 4.76
C THR A 100 3.51 -12.52 5.42
N SER A 101 3.05 -11.35 4.95
CA SER A 101 3.35 -10.07 5.59
C SER A 101 2.87 -9.99 7.04
N THR A 102 1.75 -10.64 7.38
CA THR A 102 1.27 -10.74 8.77
C THR A 102 2.18 -11.61 9.62
N VAL A 103 2.74 -12.69 9.06
CA VAL A 103 3.74 -13.53 9.71
C VAL A 103 5.02 -12.72 9.97
N PHE A 104 5.52 -11.99 8.99
CA PHE A 104 6.66 -11.08 9.19
C PHE A 104 6.36 -9.99 10.22
N THR A 105 5.15 -9.44 10.22
CA THR A 105 4.74 -8.44 11.21
C THR A 105 4.75 -9.04 12.62
N ALA A 106 4.16 -10.22 12.82
CA ALA A 106 4.17 -10.93 14.11
C ALA A 106 5.58 -11.34 14.57
N LEU A 107 6.50 -11.59 13.64
CA LEU A 107 7.92 -11.86 13.95
C LEU A 107 8.71 -10.59 14.30
N LEU A 108 8.39 -9.45 13.69
CA LEU A 108 9.07 -8.17 13.93
C LEU A 108 8.48 -7.42 15.14
N GLU A 109 7.23 -7.67 15.47
CA GLU A 109 6.53 -7.14 16.65
C GLU A 109 7.33 -7.32 17.96
N PRO A 110 7.87 -8.50 18.31
CA PRO A 110 8.70 -8.67 19.51
C PRO A 110 10.08 -7.99 19.43
N ILE A 111 10.50 -7.48 18.29
CA ILE A 111 11.80 -6.79 18.13
C ILE A 111 11.62 -5.27 18.25
N TRP A 112 10.55 -4.72 17.69
CA TRP A 112 10.26 -3.27 17.71
C TRP A 112 9.31 -2.84 18.83
N PHE A 113 8.37 -3.70 19.24
CA PHE A 113 7.30 -3.39 20.20
C PHE A 113 7.45 -4.16 21.52
N GLN A 114 8.68 -4.39 22.01
CA GLN A 114 9.02 -5.15 23.22
C GLN A 114 8.27 -4.79 24.54
N ALA A 115 7.37 -3.81 24.59
CA ALA A 115 6.77 -3.32 25.83
C ALA A 115 5.23 -3.37 25.96
N GLN A 116 4.45 -3.85 24.99
CA GLN A 116 2.97 -3.84 25.14
C GLN A 116 2.31 -5.10 24.57
N GLY A 117 2.42 -6.23 25.27
CA GLY A 117 1.74 -7.46 24.82
C GLY A 117 1.63 -8.63 25.80
N ALA A 118 2.04 -8.49 27.06
CA ALA A 118 1.84 -9.52 28.09
C ALA A 118 0.56 -9.32 28.94
N ARG A 119 -0.39 -8.47 28.49
CA ARG A 119 -1.69 -8.28 29.16
C ARG A 119 -2.79 -7.97 28.14
N VAL A 120 -3.45 -9.01 27.65
CA VAL A 120 -4.92 -9.08 27.47
C VAL A 120 -5.31 -10.54 27.31
#